data_AF-A0A949B713-F1
#
_entry.id   AF-A0A949B713-F1
#
_cell.length_a   1.000
_cell.length_b   1.000
_cell.length_c   1.000
_cell.angle_alpha   90.00
_cell.angle_beta   90.00
_cell.angle_gamma   90.00
#
_symmetry.space_group_name_H-M   'P 1'
#
loop_
_entity.id
_entity.type
_entity.pdbx_description
1 polymer ?
#
loop_
_entity_poly.entity_id
_entity_poly.type
_entity_poly.pdbx_seq_one_letter_code
_entity_poly.pdbx_strand_id
1 'polypeptide(L)'
;MWEIKFSKEARKALPVFDNIIQKQVLAGIKKVIKNPLPNPDGYGKPLGNKGGYNLTGFFKIKYRDIGIRVVYSLTHSGEIMNILVISKRDDSACYEEAVKLYEKYGDKVFKDIFDNL
;
A
#
# COMPACT_ATOMS: atom_id res chain seq x y z
N MET A 1 -11.66 -12.61 5.40
CA MET A 1 -11.00 -11.98 4.23
C MET A 1 -10.86 -10.54 4.62
N TRP A 2 -9.66 -9.98 4.51
CA TRP A 2 -9.42 -8.63 4.97
C TRP A 2 -10.29 -7.63 4.19
N GLU A 3 -10.72 -6.56 4.83
CA GLU A 3 -11.33 -5.40 4.18
C GLU A 3 -10.21 -4.51 3.61
N ILE A 4 -10.53 -3.74 2.56
CA ILE A 4 -9.60 -2.83 1.92
C ILE A 4 -10.12 -1.42 1.95
N LYS A 5 -9.26 -0.50 2.39
CA LYS A 5 -9.55 0.93 2.39
C LYS A 5 -8.41 1.67 1.70
N PHE A 6 -8.71 2.84 1.15
CA PHE A 6 -7.76 3.63 0.38
C PHE A 6 -7.60 5.02 0.99
N SER A 7 -6.35 5.43 1.16
CA SER A 7 -6.02 6.83 1.46
C SER A 7 -6.56 7.76 0.36
N LYS A 8 -6.66 9.05 0.67
CA LYS A 8 -7.05 10.05 -0.34
C LYS A 8 -6.02 10.11 -1.47
N GLU A 9 -4.76 9.91 -1.15
CA GLU A 9 -3.62 9.90 -2.06
C GLU A 9 -3.70 8.70 -3.02
N ALA A 10 -3.93 7.49 -2.52
CA ALA A 10 -4.08 6.30 -3.34
C ALA A 10 -5.30 6.37 -4.27
N ARG A 11 -6.45 6.86 -3.77
CA ARG A 11 -7.66 7.04 -4.59
C ARG A 11 -7.45 8.01 -5.74
N LYS A 12 -6.66 9.07 -5.52
CA LYS A 12 -6.31 10.04 -6.57
C LYS A 12 -5.29 9.49 -7.55
N ALA A 13 -4.34 8.66 -7.09
CA ALA A 13 -3.28 8.13 -7.93
C ALA A 13 -3.77 7.04 -8.90
N LEU A 14 -4.68 6.16 -8.46
CA LEU A 14 -5.16 5.05 -9.28
C LEU A 14 -5.73 5.48 -10.66
N PRO A 15 -6.65 6.46 -10.76
CA PRO A 15 -7.23 6.87 -12.04
C PRO A 15 -6.26 7.63 -12.97
N VAL A 16 -5.05 7.97 -12.52
CA VAL A 16 -3.99 8.58 -13.37
C VAL A 16 -3.40 7.55 -14.35
N PHE A 17 -3.46 6.27 -14.01
CA PHE A 17 -2.95 5.20 -14.88
C PHE A 17 -4.00 4.78 -15.92
N ASP A 18 -3.56 4.19 -17.04
CA ASP A 18 -4.49 3.63 -18.02
C ASP A 18 -5.32 2.48 -17.44
N ASN A 19 -6.54 2.29 -17.97
CA ASN A 19 -7.50 1.29 -17.49
C ASN A 19 -6.93 -0.14 -17.38
N ILE A 20 -6.02 -0.52 -18.28
CA ILE A 20 -5.36 -1.84 -18.24
C ILE A 20 -4.48 -1.96 -17.00
N ILE A 21 -3.68 -0.94 -16.72
CA ILE A 21 -2.79 -0.87 -15.56
C ILE A 21 -3.62 -0.86 -14.27
N GLN A 22 -4.68 -0.05 -14.21
CA GLN A 22 -5.59 0.00 -13.06
C GLN A 22 -6.15 -1.39 -12.71
N LYS A 23 -6.64 -2.12 -13.73
CA LYS A 23 -7.17 -3.49 -13.55
C LYS A 23 -6.11 -4.45 -12.99
N GLN A 24 -4.88 -4.37 -13.49
CA GLN A 24 -3.78 -5.21 -13.00
C GLN A 24 -3.41 -4.88 -11.55
N VAL A 25 -3.32 -3.58 -11.21
CA VAL A 25 -3.06 -3.13 -9.83
C VAL A 25 -4.14 -3.65 -8.89
N LEU A 26 -5.41 -3.41 -9.21
CA LEU A 26 -6.55 -3.87 -8.41
C LEU A 26 -6.60 -5.41 -8.28
N ALA A 27 -6.26 -6.15 -9.34
CA ALA A 27 -6.19 -7.61 -9.27
C ALA A 27 -5.09 -8.11 -8.32
N GLY A 28 -3.91 -7.49 -8.35
CA GLY A 28 -2.84 -7.83 -7.41
C GLY A 28 -3.18 -7.50 -5.96
N ILE A 29 -3.85 -6.38 -5.73
CA ILE A 29 -4.38 -5.98 -4.42
C ILE A 29 -5.40 -7.03 -3.93
N LYS A 30 -6.37 -7.41 -4.78
CA LYS A 30 -7.36 -8.46 -4.49
C LYS A 30 -6.73 -9.83 -4.22
N LYS A 31 -5.53 -10.10 -4.72
CA LYS A 31 -4.79 -11.32 -4.36
C LYS A 31 -4.19 -11.21 -2.96
N VAL A 32 -3.55 -10.08 -2.65
CA VAL A 32 -2.84 -9.88 -1.37
C VAL A 32 -3.80 -9.77 -0.19
N ILE A 33 -4.97 -9.14 -0.34
CA ILE A 33 -5.98 -9.00 0.72
C ILE A 33 -6.50 -10.34 1.28
N LYS A 34 -6.36 -11.44 0.52
CA LYS A 34 -6.70 -12.77 1.01
C LYS A 34 -5.87 -13.15 2.23
N ASN A 35 -4.62 -12.69 2.27
CA ASN A 35 -3.71 -12.87 3.40
C ASN A 35 -2.55 -11.86 3.34
N PRO A 36 -2.75 -10.62 3.84
CA PRO A 36 -1.81 -9.52 3.63
C PRO A 36 -0.67 -9.49 4.65
N LEU A 37 -0.66 -10.43 5.61
CA LEU A 37 0.41 -10.63 6.59
C LEU A 37 1.74 -10.99 5.89
N PRO A 38 2.89 -10.74 6.53
CA PRO A 38 4.17 -11.17 5.99
C PRO A 38 4.31 -12.70 5.96
N ASN A 39 5.32 -13.19 5.25
CA ASN A 39 5.72 -14.60 5.28
C ASN A 39 6.13 -15.01 6.73
N PRO A 40 5.86 -16.25 7.17
CA PRO A 40 5.27 -17.38 6.43
C PRO A 40 3.76 -17.29 6.25
N ASP A 41 3.11 -16.42 7.01
CA ASP A 41 1.66 -16.44 7.16
C ASP A 41 0.92 -15.86 5.95
N GLY A 42 1.53 -14.98 5.14
CA GLY A 42 0.85 -14.37 4.00
C GLY A 42 1.76 -13.83 2.88
N TYR A 43 1.17 -12.98 2.04
CA TYR A 43 1.80 -12.42 0.84
C TYR A 43 2.61 -11.14 1.08
N GLY A 44 2.48 -10.53 2.26
CA GLY A 44 3.07 -9.24 2.57
C GLY A 44 4.58 -9.22 2.51
N LYS A 45 5.12 -8.09 2.05
CA LYS A 45 6.56 -7.83 1.96
C LYS A 45 6.89 -6.57 2.76
N PRO A 46 7.42 -6.69 3.99
CA PRO A 46 7.68 -5.53 4.84
C PRO A 46 8.73 -4.59 4.22
N LEU A 47 8.60 -3.29 4.49
CA LEU A 47 9.55 -2.26 4.04
C LEU A 47 10.72 -2.10 5.01
N GLY A 48 10.45 -1.88 6.31
CA GLY A 48 11.48 -1.60 7.32
C GLY A 48 12.17 -0.25 7.06
N ASN A 49 13.45 -0.12 7.40
CA ASN A 49 14.21 1.09 7.10
C ASN A 49 14.59 1.17 5.61
N LYS A 50 14.26 2.29 4.95
CA LYS A 50 14.61 2.57 3.54
C LYS A 50 15.11 4.00 3.39
N GLY A 51 16.37 4.16 3.00
CA GLY A 51 16.94 5.47 2.68
C GLY A 51 16.92 6.47 3.85
N GLY A 52 17.02 5.99 5.10
CA GLY A 52 16.92 6.84 6.30
C GLY A 52 15.51 6.97 6.87
N TYR A 53 14.49 6.52 6.15
CA TYR A 53 13.11 6.56 6.59
C TYR A 53 12.66 5.26 7.24
N ASN A 54 12.03 5.35 8.42
CA ASN A 54 11.50 4.20 9.14
C ASN A 54 10.07 3.86 8.65
N LEU A 55 9.97 2.93 7.71
CA LEU A 55 8.70 2.38 7.20
C LEU A 55 8.40 1.01 7.82
N THR A 56 8.79 0.79 9.07
CA THR A 56 8.41 -0.40 9.84
C THR A 56 6.89 -0.43 10.02
N GLY A 57 6.28 -1.60 9.86
CA GLY A 57 4.81 -1.77 9.85
C GLY A 57 4.17 -1.55 8.47
N PHE A 58 4.90 -1.02 7.50
CA PHE A 58 4.43 -0.90 6.11
C PHE A 58 4.89 -2.10 5.27
N PHE A 59 4.09 -2.39 4.25
CA PHE A 59 4.31 -3.47 3.31
C PHE A 59 4.22 -2.96 1.87
N LYS A 60 4.73 -3.75 0.93
CA LYS A 60 4.64 -3.43 -0.50
C LYS A 60 4.12 -4.59 -1.36
N ILE A 61 3.48 -4.21 -2.46
CA ILE A 61 3.21 -5.05 -3.63
C ILE A 61 4.06 -4.53 -4.79
N LYS A 62 4.76 -5.42 -5.48
CA LYS A 62 5.60 -5.08 -6.65
C LYS A 62 4.96 -5.65 -7.91
N TYR A 63 4.61 -4.78 -8.85
CA TYR A 63 4.14 -5.15 -10.18
C TYR A 63 5.29 -4.94 -11.15
N ARG A 64 6.10 -5.97 -11.37
CA ARG A 64 7.36 -5.84 -12.13
C ARG A 64 7.12 -5.46 -13.58
N ASP A 65 6.14 -6.10 -14.22
CA ASP A 65 5.92 -5.99 -15.67
C ASP A 65 5.36 -4.62 -16.10
N ILE A 66 4.60 -3.97 -15.20
CA ILE A 66 4.02 -2.63 -15.42
C ILE A 66 4.75 -1.53 -14.65
N GLY A 67 5.83 -1.86 -13.95
CA GLY A 67 6.62 -0.88 -13.21
C GLY A 67 5.81 -0.10 -12.17
N ILE A 68 4.99 -0.77 -11.36
CA ILE A 68 4.20 -0.12 -10.27
C ILE A 68 4.54 -0.73 -8.91
N ARG A 69 4.48 0.12 -7.88
CA ARG A 69 4.51 -0.27 -6.47
C ARG A 69 3.27 0.24 -5.76
N VAL A 70 2.76 -0.60 -4.87
CA VAL A 70 1.71 -0.24 -3.93
C VAL A 70 2.28 -0.38 -2.53
N VAL A 71 2.13 0.65 -1.70
CA VAL A 71 2.45 0.60 -0.26
C VAL A 71 1.17 0.55 0.54
N TYR A 72 1.13 -0.34 1.53
CA TYR A 72 -0.02 -0.52 2.41
C TYR A 72 0.42 -0.74 3.86
N SER A 73 -0.52 -0.52 4.77
CA SER A 73 -0.41 -0.88 6.20
C SER A 73 -1.56 -1.81 6.57
N LEU A 74 -1.41 -2.45 7.73
CA LEU A 74 -2.48 -3.23 8.37
C LEU A 74 -2.93 -2.49 9.62
N THR A 75 -4.22 -2.59 9.94
CA THR A 75 -4.71 -2.03 11.21
C THR A 75 -4.22 -2.86 12.39
N HIS A 76 -4.00 -2.22 13.54
CA HIS A 76 -3.65 -2.94 14.77
C HIS A 76 -4.83 -3.77 15.32
N SER A 77 -6.05 -3.35 15.02
CA SER A 77 -7.28 -4.04 15.38
C SER A 77 -8.13 -4.27 14.13
N GLY A 78 -8.64 -5.49 13.97
CA GLY A 78 -9.44 -5.90 12.81
C GLY A 78 -8.62 -6.39 11.63
N GLU A 79 -9.31 -6.90 10.62
CA GLU A 79 -8.70 -7.40 9.37
C GLU A 79 -8.79 -6.32 8.27
N ILE A 80 -8.18 -5.13 8.46
CA ILE A 80 -8.21 -4.05 7.44
C ILE A 80 -6.82 -3.82 6.84
N MET A 81 -6.77 -3.81 5.51
CA MET A 81 -5.61 -3.48 4.69
C MET A 81 -5.77 -2.08 4.09
N ASN A 82 -5.01 -1.11 4.60
CA ASN A 82 -5.04 0.28 4.15
C ASN A 82 -4.07 0.48 2.98
N ILE A 83 -4.57 0.70 1.77
CA ILE A 83 -3.75 1.11 0.62
C ILE A 83 -3.41 2.59 0.75
N LEU A 84 -2.12 2.89 0.89
CA LEU A 84 -1.65 4.23 1.22
C LEU A 84 -1.08 4.95 0.00
N VAL A 85 -0.28 4.25 -0.81
CA VAL A 85 0.40 4.82 -1.97
C VAL A 85 0.33 3.86 -3.15
N ILE A 86 0.07 4.40 -4.34
CA ILE A 86 0.16 3.69 -5.62
C ILE A 86 0.99 4.57 -6.55
N SER A 87 2.19 4.13 -6.90
CA SER A 87 3.08 4.95 -7.75
C SER A 87 3.97 4.11 -8.65
N LYS A 88 4.54 4.77 -9.66
CA LYS A 88 5.49 4.14 -10.59
C LYS A 88 6.73 3.67 -9.84
N ARG A 89 7.42 2.71 -10.44
CA ARG A 89 8.66 2.11 -9.97
C ARG A 89 9.83 3.07 -10.21
N ASP A 90 9.77 4.23 -9.58
CA ASP A 90 10.96 5.03 -9.30
C ASP A 90 11.49 4.58 -7.93
N ASP A 91 12.81 4.38 -7.82
CA ASP A 91 13.42 3.60 -6.74
C ASP A 91 13.55 4.35 -5.40
N SER A 92 13.11 5.62 -5.34
CA SER A 92 12.96 6.40 -4.09
C SER A 92 11.59 7.06 -3.95
N ALA A 93 10.99 7.58 -5.03
CA ALA A 93 9.77 8.40 -4.97
C ALA A 93 8.58 7.73 -4.28
N CYS A 94 8.36 6.42 -4.52
CA CYS A 94 7.28 5.68 -3.87
C CYS A 94 7.42 5.62 -2.35
N TYR A 95 8.65 5.50 -1.85
CA TYR A 95 8.91 5.50 -0.41
C TYR A 95 8.85 6.90 0.18
N GLU A 96 9.30 7.93 -0.55
CA GLU A 96 9.13 9.33 -0.14
C GLU A 96 7.65 9.72 -0.02
N GLU A 97 6.79 9.26 -0.94
CA GLU A 97 5.34 9.45 -0.83
C GLU A 97 4.77 8.75 0.40
N ALA A 98 5.23 7.54 0.71
CA ALA A 98 4.81 6.83 1.92
C ALA A 98 5.25 7.56 3.20
N VAL A 99 6.44 8.15 3.20
CA VAL A 99 6.94 8.98 4.30
C VAL A 99 6.10 10.22 4.47
N LYS A 100 5.85 10.99 3.41
CA LYS A 100 4.99 12.18 3.45
C LYS A 100 3.59 11.84 3.97
N LEU A 101 3.06 10.68 3.58
CA LEU A 101 1.78 10.18 4.08
C LEU A 101 1.87 9.85 5.58
N TYR A 102 2.96 9.22 6.04
CA TYR A 102 3.16 8.95 7.46
C TYR A 102 3.38 10.22 8.29
N GLU A 103 4.11 11.21 7.77
CA GLU A 103 4.24 12.54 8.42
C GLU A 103 2.88 13.23 8.58
N LYS A 104 1.99 13.06 7.60
CA LYS A 104 0.65 13.65 7.61
C LYS A 104 -0.32 12.94 8.56
N TYR A 105 -0.33 11.61 8.58
CA TYR A 105 -1.32 10.83 9.31
C TYR A 105 -0.80 10.25 10.63
N GLY A 106 0.51 10.16 10.81
CA GLY A 106 1.15 9.44 11.90
C GLY A 106 0.63 8.01 12.02
N ASP A 107 0.51 7.52 13.25
CA ASP A 107 0.02 6.16 13.53
C ASP A 107 -1.43 5.91 13.13
N LYS A 108 -2.16 6.95 12.69
CA LYS A 108 -3.51 6.76 12.14
C LYS A 108 -3.50 5.92 10.87
N VAL A 109 -2.36 5.79 10.17
CA VAL A 109 -2.24 4.86 9.03
C VAL A 109 -2.47 3.40 9.43
N PHE A 110 -2.32 3.06 10.71
CA PHE A 110 -2.58 1.72 11.28
C PHE A 110 -3.96 1.63 11.96
N LYS A 111 -4.86 2.57 11.67
CA LYS A 111 -6.23 2.62 12.20
C LYS A 111 -7.24 2.60 11.06
N ASP A 112 -8.48 2.29 11.40
CA ASP A 112 -9.59 2.37 10.47
C ASP A 112 -10.08 3.82 10.34
N ILE A 113 -9.44 4.59 9.46
CA ILE A 113 -9.78 6.01 9.21
C ILE A 113 -9.94 6.36 7.73
N PHE A 114 -9.71 5.41 6.85
CA PHE A 114 -9.80 5.60 5.40
C PHE A 114 -11.15 5.08 4.91
N ASP A 115 -11.42 5.21 3.62
CA ASP A 115 -12.70 4.78 3.05
C ASP A 115 -12.48 3.75 1.95
N ASN A 116 -13.57 3.11 1.56
CA ASN A 116 -13.61 2.27 0.36
C ASN A 116 -13.32 3.11 -0.91
N LEU A 117 -12.91 2.41 -1.97
CA LEU A 117 -12.61 3.03 -3.27
C LEU A 117 -13.84 3.73 -3.85
#